data_AF-A0A7S1P0X7-F1
#
_entry.id   AF-A0A7S1P0X7-F1
#
_cell.length_a   1.000
_cell.length_b   1.000
_cell.length_c   1.000
_cell.angle_alpha   90.00
_cell.angle_beta   90.00
_cell.angle_gamma   90.00
#
_symmetry.space_group_name_H-M   'P 1'
#
loop_
_entity.id
_entity.type
_entity.pdbx_description
1 polymer ?
#
loop_
_entity_poly.entity_id
_entity_poly.type
_entity_poly.pdbx_seq_one_letter_code
_entity_poly.pdbx_strand_id
1 'polypeptide(L)'
;MQISESGKPSQTAVKVLQRSHLALEGPLKGTPVAKLLLIPATGRRHQLRLHCRHVGHPIVGDYQYSAYGRGHEPPSYRMCLHAYRLELPFDDDGEGQPLVLEAPDPFHTHVFLED
;
A
#
# COMPACT_ATOMS: atom_id res chain seq x y z
N MET A 1 -6.90 16.39 -1.48
CA MET A 1 -6.14 15.74 -2.57
C MET A 1 -6.99 14.60 -3.11
N GLN A 2 -7.23 14.58 -4.42
CA GLN A 2 -8.23 13.72 -5.06
C GLN A 2 -7.76 13.30 -6.45
N ILE A 3 -8.38 12.26 -6.99
CA ILE A 3 -8.25 11.90 -8.40
C ILE A 3 -9.17 12.82 -9.21
N SER A 4 -8.67 13.35 -10.32
CA SER A 4 -9.42 14.22 -11.23
C SER A 4 -8.89 14.05 -12.65
N GLU A 5 -9.75 14.26 -13.66
CA GLU A 5 -9.36 14.19 -15.07
C GLU A 5 -8.28 15.21 -15.44
N SER A 6 -8.36 16.43 -14.88
CA SER A 6 -7.33 17.48 -15.04
C SER A 6 -6.08 17.26 -14.17
N GLY A 7 -6.00 16.16 -13.43
CA GLY A 7 -4.88 15.84 -12.55
C GLY A 7 -3.62 15.44 -13.31
N LYS A 8 -2.47 15.49 -12.63
CA LYS A 8 -1.22 14.95 -13.20
C LYS A 8 -1.38 13.44 -13.46
N PRO A 9 -0.99 12.92 -14.63
CA PRO A 9 -1.02 11.49 -14.90
C PRO A 9 -0.25 10.70 -13.83
N SER A 10 -0.79 9.54 -13.47
CA SER A 10 -0.20 8.63 -12.51
C SER A 10 -0.55 7.18 -12.83
N GLN A 11 0.40 6.27 -12.64
CA GLN A 11 0.22 4.86 -12.95
C GLN A 11 0.90 3.98 -11.88
N THR A 12 0.19 2.93 -11.47
CA THR A 12 0.65 1.94 -10.49
C THR A 12 0.29 0.56 -11.03
N ALA A 13 1.27 -0.33 -11.18
CA ALA A 13 1.00 -1.74 -11.42
C ALA A 13 0.75 -2.47 -10.10
N VAL A 14 -0.09 -3.50 -10.11
CA VAL A 14 -0.51 -4.25 -8.92
C VAL A 14 -0.41 -5.75 -9.15
N LYS A 15 0.06 -6.47 -8.14
CA LYS A 15 0.00 -7.94 -8.06
C LYS A 15 -0.52 -8.36 -6.69
N VAL A 16 -1.51 -9.25 -6.67
CA VAL A 16 -1.98 -9.85 -5.41
C VAL A 16 -0.97 -10.90 -4.97
N LEU A 17 -0.44 -10.74 -3.76
CA LEU A 17 0.49 -11.70 -3.14
C LEU A 17 -0.26 -12.70 -2.26
N GLN A 18 -1.26 -12.24 -1.52
CA GLN A 18 -2.03 -13.05 -0.59
C GLN A 18 -3.44 -12.46 -0.42
N ARG A 19 -4.42 -13.33 -0.20
CA ARG A 19 -5.78 -12.98 0.27
C ARG A 19 -5.96 -13.60 1.66
N SER A 20 -6.67 -12.91 2.53
CA SER A 20 -6.86 -13.30 3.93
C SER A 20 -7.96 -12.43 4.57
N HIS A 21 -8.14 -12.54 5.88
CA HIS A 21 -9.01 -11.69 6.70
C HIS A 21 -8.18 -10.98 7.77
N LEU A 22 -8.58 -9.78 8.20
CA LEU A 22 -7.85 -9.07 9.26
C LEU A 22 -7.96 -9.81 10.60
N ALA A 23 -6.81 -10.07 11.21
CA ALA A 23 -6.71 -10.63 12.57
C ALA A 23 -6.73 -9.55 13.66
N LEU A 24 -6.62 -8.27 13.28
CA LEU A 24 -6.57 -7.15 14.19
C LEU A 24 -7.87 -7.01 14.99
N GLU A 25 -7.76 -6.89 16.30
CA GLU A 25 -8.91 -6.64 17.18
C GLU A 25 -9.60 -5.30 16.84
N GLY A 26 -10.91 -5.28 17.03
CA GLY A 26 -11.76 -4.13 16.75
C GLY A 26 -12.78 -4.38 15.64
N PRO A 27 -13.46 -3.33 15.15
CA PRO A 27 -14.63 -3.45 14.27
C PRO A 27 -14.33 -4.03 12.88
N LEU A 28 -13.05 -4.16 12.52
CA LEU A 28 -12.61 -4.68 11.23
C LEU A 28 -12.11 -6.13 11.31
N LYS A 29 -12.10 -6.76 12.48
CA LYS A 29 -11.70 -8.15 12.63
C LYS A 29 -12.53 -9.05 11.70
N GLY A 30 -11.86 -9.95 10.99
CA GLY A 30 -12.50 -10.84 10.01
C GLY A 30 -12.86 -10.16 8.69
N THR A 31 -12.50 -8.90 8.46
CA THR A 31 -12.76 -8.22 7.17
C THR A 31 -11.84 -8.80 6.08
N PRO A 32 -12.35 -9.18 4.89
CA PRO A 32 -11.53 -9.66 3.80
C PRO A 32 -10.52 -8.60 3.34
N VAL A 33 -9.28 -9.01 3.15
CA VAL A 33 -8.15 -8.16 2.76
C VAL A 33 -7.23 -8.89 1.80
N ALA A 34 -6.42 -8.11 1.09
CA ALA A 34 -5.38 -8.63 0.22
C ALA A 34 -4.06 -7.90 0.47
N LYS A 35 -2.97 -8.66 0.51
CA LYS A 35 -1.61 -8.14 0.48
C LYS A 35 -1.19 -7.94 -0.96
N LEU A 36 -0.76 -6.74 -1.30
CA LEU A 36 -0.46 -6.33 -2.66
C LEU A 36 1.01 -5.96 -2.81
N LEU A 37 1.63 -6.38 -3.91
CA LEU A 37 2.82 -5.73 -4.44
C LEU A 37 2.35 -4.58 -5.34
N LEU A 38 2.73 -3.36 -4.98
CA LEU A 38 2.43 -2.15 -5.74
C LEU A 38 3.72 -1.60 -6.34
N ILE A 39 3.73 -1.40 -7.66
CA ILE A 39 4.89 -0.90 -8.40
C ILE A 39 4.50 0.45 -9.02
N PRO A 40 4.85 1.58 -8.38
CA PRO A 40 4.54 2.89 -8.92
C PRO A 40 5.45 3.21 -10.10
N ALA A 41 4.88 3.37 -11.30
CA ALA A 41 5.61 3.90 -12.47
C ALA A 41 5.84 5.42 -12.37
N THR A 42 5.10 6.08 -11.47
CA THR A 42 5.21 7.51 -11.17
C THR A 42 5.23 7.75 -9.66
N GLY A 43 5.85 8.83 -9.19
CA GLY A 43 5.98 9.16 -7.76
C GLY A 43 5.07 10.29 -7.26
N ARG A 44 3.77 10.29 -7.54
CA ARG A 44 2.87 11.37 -7.07
C ARG A 44 2.61 11.26 -5.57
N ARG A 45 2.42 12.40 -4.90
CA ARG A 45 2.10 12.44 -3.46
C ARG A 45 0.81 11.65 -3.21
N HIS A 46 0.88 10.70 -2.28
CA HIS A 46 -0.21 9.79 -1.90
C HIS A 46 -0.74 8.90 -3.04
N GLN A 47 0.01 8.72 -4.14
CA GLN A 47 -0.47 7.99 -5.32
C GLN A 47 -1.06 6.63 -4.99
N LEU A 48 -0.30 5.77 -4.31
CA LEU A 48 -0.72 4.41 -3.95
C LEU A 48 -1.99 4.42 -3.09
N ARG A 49 -2.02 5.29 -2.07
CA ARG A 49 -3.15 5.46 -1.15
C ARG A 49 -4.43 5.87 -1.89
N LEU A 50 -4.32 6.82 -2.80
CA LEU A 50 -5.43 7.31 -3.62
C LEU A 50 -5.89 6.29 -4.66
N HIS A 51 -4.97 5.61 -5.34
CA HIS A 51 -5.30 4.56 -6.31
C HIS A 51 -6.04 3.40 -5.62
N CYS A 52 -5.52 2.89 -4.51
CA CYS A 52 -6.17 1.86 -3.70
C CYS A 52 -7.57 2.27 -3.25
N ARG A 53 -7.74 3.50 -2.71
CA ARG A 53 -9.06 4.03 -2.37
C ARG A 53 -9.99 4.11 -3.58
N HIS A 54 -9.49 4.61 -4.71
CA HIS A 54 -10.31 4.86 -5.89
C HIS A 54 -10.91 3.58 -6.49
N VAL A 55 -10.17 2.47 -6.44
CA VAL A 55 -10.68 1.15 -6.85
C VAL A 55 -11.49 0.44 -5.76
N GLY A 56 -11.81 1.12 -4.64
CA GLY A 56 -12.65 0.58 -3.56
C GLY A 56 -11.91 -0.24 -2.50
N HIS A 57 -10.57 -0.31 -2.56
CA HIS A 57 -9.76 -1.11 -1.65
C HIS A 57 -8.74 -0.23 -0.90
N PRO A 58 -9.18 0.64 0.03
CA PRO A 58 -8.28 1.52 0.76
C PRO A 58 -7.26 0.73 1.58
N ILE A 59 -6.08 1.32 1.79
CA ILE A 59 -5.01 0.70 2.57
C ILE A 59 -5.43 0.60 4.04
N VAL A 60 -5.24 -0.58 4.63
CA VAL A 60 -5.47 -0.86 6.04
C VAL A 60 -4.65 0.11 6.89
N GLY A 61 -5.28 0.80 7.83
CA GLY A 61 -4.62 1.80 8.68
C GLY A 61 -4.44 3.19 8.04
N ASP A 62 -4.96 3.41 6.83
CA ASP A 62 -4.97 4.75 6.22
C ASP A 62 -6.16 5.57 6.73
N TYR A 63 -5.94 6.36 7.78
CA TYR A 63 -6.98 7.21 8.39
C TYR A 63 -7.55 8.27 7.44
N GLN A 64 -6.74 8.82 6.54
CA GLN A 64 -7.17 9.91 5.65
C GLN A 64 -8.04 9.41 4.49
N TYR A 65 -7.73 8.21 3.99
CA TYR A 65 -8.33 7.68 2.77
C TYR A 65 -9.31 6.52 2.98
N SER A 66 -9.41 5.97 4.19
CA SER A 66 -10.44 4.98 4.54
C SER A 66 -11.78 5.63 4.92
N ALA A 67 -12.87 4.89 4.72
CA ALA A 67 -14.20 5.29 5.20
C ALA A 67 -14.29 5.30 6.74
N TYR A 68 -13.40 4.57 7.41
CA TYR A 68 -13.37 4.39 8.86
C TYR A 68 -12.73 5.57 9.62
N GLY A 69 -12.00 6.47 8.94
CA GLY A 69 -11.39 7.65 9.57
C GLY A 69 -12.32 8.86 9.80
N ARG A 70 -13.60 8.79 9.42
CA ARG A 70 -14.57 9.85 9.76
C ARG A 70 -15.46 9.39 10.91
N GLY A 71 -15.08 9.74 12.14
CA GLY A 71 -15.91 9.57 13.33
C GLY A 71 -15.54 8.39 14.24
N HIS A 72 -14.48 7.65 13.94
CA HIS A 72 -13.94 6.60 14.81
C HIS A 72 -12.51 6.93 15.25
N GLU A 73 -12.10 6.37 16.39
CA GLU A 73 -10.72 6.47 16.86
C GLU A 73 -9.75 5.95 15.78
N PRO A 74 -8.57 6.60 15.64
CA PRO A 74 -7.57 6.12 14.70
C PRO A 74 -7.22 4.66 15.04
N PRO A 75 -7.05 3.80 14.03
CA PRO A 75 -6.66 2.42 14.27
C PRO A 75 -5.39 2.37 15.13
N SER A 76 -5.33 1.42 16.07
CA SER A 76 -4.18 1.23 16.96
C SER A 76 -2.89 0.80 16.25
N TYR A 77 -2.95 0.64 14.93
CA TYR A 77 -1.88 0.14 14.08
C TYR A 77 -1.55 1.16 12.98
N ARG A 78 -0.26 1.21 12.61
CA ARG A 78 0.22 2.06 11.52
C ARG A 78 -0.33 1.61 10.16
N MET A 79 -0.36 2.52 9.19
CA MET A 79 -0.73 2.21 7.81
C MET A 79 0.07 1.02 7.25
N CYS A 80 -0.64 0.06 6.67
CA CYS A 80 -0.10 -1.13 6.00
C CYS A 80 0.47 -0.80 4.61
N LEU A 81 1.38 0.17 4.57
CA LEU A 81 2.15 0.56 3.38
C LEU A 81 3.63 0.56 3.74
N HIS A 82 4.44 -0.15 2.96
CA HIS A 82 5.86 -0.33 3.21
C HIS A 82 6.64 -0.35 1.89
N ALA A 83 7.75 0.39 1.84
CA ALA A 83 8.67 0.38 0.71
C ALA A 83 9.56 -0.86 0.83
N TYR A 84 9.08 -1.97 0.27
CA TYR A 84 9.73 -3.29 0.37
C TYR A 84 11.03 -3.37 -0.44
N ARG A 85 11.08 -2.78 -1.64
CA ARG A 85 12.21 -2.90 -2.56
C ARG A 85 12.43 -1.59 -3.31
N LEU A 86 13.70 -1.20 -3.45
CA LEU A 86 14.14 -0.06 -4.25
C LEU A 86 15.26 -0.52 -5.19
N GLU A 87 15.11 -0.22 -6.47
CA GLU A 87 16.12 -0.48 -7.49
C GLU A 87 16.57 0.87 -8.06
N LEU A 88 17.87 1.15 -7.98
CA LEU A 88 18.48 2.38 -8.48
C LEU A 88 19.52 2.04 -9.55
N PRO A 89 19.53 2.73 -10.70
CA PRO A 89 20.65 2.64 -11.64
C PRO A 89 21.91 3.17 -10.94
N PHE A 90 23.05 2.50 -11.12
CA PHE A 90 24.32 2.88 -10.50
C PHE A 90 25.05 3.96 -11.31
N ASP A 91 24.83 3.98 -12.62
CA ASP A 91 25.54 4.84 -13.57
C ASP A 91 24.52 5.59 -14.45
N ASP A 92 24.86 6.82 -14.85
CA ASP A 92 24.01 7.63 -15.75
C ASP A 92 23.82 6.96 -17.13
N ASP A 93 24.78 6.10 -17.53
CA ASP A 93 24.77 5.34 -18.79
C ASP A 93 24.03 4.00 -18.68
N GLY A 94 23.64 3.57 -17.47
CA GLY A 94 22.87 2.33 -17.24
C GLY A 94 23.62 1.02 -17.51
N GLU A 95 24.94 1.06 -17.69
CA GLU A 95 25.76 -0.12 -17.99
C GLU A 95 26.15 -0.94 -16.75
N GLY A 96 26.18 -0.31 -15.58
CA GLY A 96 26.42 -0.97 -14.30
C GLY A 96 25.26 -1.83 -13.80
N GLN A 97 25.56 -2.77 -12.90
CA GLN A 97 24.53 -3.52 -12.21
C GLN A 97 23.71 -2.59 -11.29
N PRO A 98 22.37 -2.68 -11.28
CA PRO A 98 21.55 -1.81 -10.45
C PRO A 98 21.80 -2.07 -8.96
N LEU A 99 21.80 -1.01 -8.16
CA LEU A 99 21.74 -1.13 -6.71
C LEU A 99 20.33 -1.57 -6.31
N VAL A 100 20.24 -2.77 -5.75
CA VAL A 100 18.99 -3.34 -5.23
C VAL A 100 19.02 -3.32 -3.70
N LEU A 101 18.04 -2.65 -3.10
CA LEU A 101 17.84 -2.58 -1.65
C LEU A 101 16.49 -3.19 -1.30
N GLU A 102 16.46 -4.04 -0.28
CA GLU A 102 15.22 -4.64 0.24
C GLU A 102 15.10 -4.38 1.75
N ALA A 103 13.88 -4.12 2.18
CA ALA A 103 13.52 -4.01 3.58
C ALA A 103 12.62 -5.20 3.97
N PRO A 104 12.88 -5.87 5.13
CA PRO A 104 12.05 -6.98 5.57
C PRO A 104 10.60 -6.57 5.72
N ASP A 105 9.70 -7.46 5.32
CA ASP A 105 8.26 -7.20 5.40
C ASP A 105 7.81 -7.08 6.87
N PRO A 106 7.31 -5.90 7.28
CA PRO A 106 6.89 -5.66 8.65
C PRO A 106 5.46 -6.15 8.94
N PHE A 107 4.72 -6.63 7.94
CA PHE A 107 3.31 -7.04 8.05
C PHE A 107 3.17 -8.56 7.95
N HIS A 108 3.62 -9.24 9.01
CA HIS A 108 3.53 -10.69 9.18
C HIS A 108 2.18 -11.13 9.79
N THR A 109 2.03 -12.43 10.02
CA THR A 109 0.83 -13.17 10.43
C THR A 109 -0.02 -12.54 11.55
N HIS A 110 0.54 -11.73 12.44
CA HIS A 110 -0.27 -11.04 13.47
C HIS A 110 -1.29 -10.03 12.91
N VAL A 111 -1.20 -9.66 11.63
CA VAL A 111 -2.16 -8.78 10.95
C VAL A 111 -3.26 -9.57 10.24
N PHE A 112 -3.00 -10.81 9.85
CA PHE A 112 -3.79 -11.59 8.89
C PHE A 112 -4.15 -12.95 9.47
N LEU A 113 -5.43 -13.34 9.42
CA LEU A 113 -5.86 -14.69 9.76
C LEU A 113 -5.33 -15.66 8.70
N GLU A 114 -4.71 -16.74 9.11
CA GLU A 114 -4.36 -17.83 8.20
C GLU A 114 -5.66 -18.50 7.72
N ASP A 115 -5.67 -18.92 6.44
CA ASP A 115 -6.80 -19.64 5.83
C ASP A 115 -6.92 -21.07 6.38
#